data_AF-A0A1E8PZS0-F1
#
_entry.id   AF-A0A1E8PZS0-F1
#
_cell.length_a   1.000
_cell.length_b   1.000
_cell.length_c   1.000
_cell.angle_alpha   90.00
_cell.angle_beta   90.00
_cell.angle_gamma   90.00
#
_symmetry.space_group_name_H-M   'P 1'
#
loop_
_entity.id
_entity.type
_entity.pdbx_description
1 polymer ?
#
loop_
_entity_poly.entity_id
_entity_poly.type
_entity_poly.pdbx_seq_one_letter_code
_entity_poly.pdbx_strand_id
1 'polypeptide(L)'
;MADLAMYLDVDQIGSTNPGYFTYDGDQSGAANPQVPAAAVPAGSAGIERTLAGYLNLAGVRPADVPLGRSGDYAPFLAAGVPIGGVTTAASGRKTDVQARLWGGQAGRPFDPNYRTPRDDVTNVDRDALAIVGPAVAFAVGTYARSTDGRNGVP
;
A
#
# COMPACT_ATOMS: atom_id res chain seq x y z
N MET A 1 13.27 -13.07 18.24
CA MET A 1 12.84 -12.42 16.99
C MET A 1 12.40 -10.99 17.31
N ALA A 2 13.32 -10.15 17.81
CA ALA A 2 12.99 -8.80 18.31
C ALA A 2 13.82 -7.70 17.62
N ASP A 3 14.35 -7.98 16.43
CA ASP A 3 15.25 -7.04 15.72
C ASP A 3 14.57 -6.34 14.53
N LEU A 4 13.33 -6.71 14.19
CA LEU A 4 12.56 -6.12 13.09
C LEU A 4 11.28 -5.51 13.65
N ALA A 5 11.28 -4.18 13.79
CA ALA A 5 10.10 -3.45 14.24
C ALA A 5 8.95 -3.56 13.22
N MET A 6 9.22 -3.39 11.93
CA MET A 6 8.20 -3.47 10.89
C MET A 6 8.81 -3.81 9.52
N TYR A 7 7.94 -4.21 8.61
CA TYR A 7 8.23 -4.33 7.19
C TYR A 7 7.30 -3.42 6.38
N LEU A 8 7.87 -2.60 5.49
CA LEU A 8 7.13 -1.73 4.58
C LEU A 8 7.28 -2.24 3.16
N ASP A 9 6.18 -2.68 2.57
CA ASP A 9 6.14 -3.16 1.20
C ASP A 9 5.81 -2.01 0.24
N VAL A 10 6.61 -1.89 -0.82
CA VAL A 10 6.50 -0.81 -1.81
C VAL A 10 6.63 -1.42 -3.20
N ASP A 11 5.55 -2.05 -3.65
CA ASP A 11 5.47 -2.69 -4.95
C ASP A 11 4.52 -1.91 -5.87
N GLN A 12 5.07 -1.45 -7.01
CA GLN A 12 4.40 -0.65 -8.04
C GLN A 12 3.77 0.64 -7.51
N ILE A 13 4.49 1.75 -7.62
CA ILE A 13 4.07 3.07 -7.10
C ILE A 13 3.98 4.17 -8.17
N GLY A 14 3.92 3.78 -9.45
CA GLY A 14 3.92 4.70 -10.59
C GLY A 14 3.07 4.23 -11.77
N SER A 15 2.02 3.44 -11.52
CA SER A 15 1.18 2.86 -12.57
C SER A 15 0.49 3.95 -13.42
N THR A 16 0.42 3.75 -14.75
CA THR A 16 -0.06 4.77 -15.70
C THR A 16 -1.56 5.06 -15.69
N ASN A 17 -2.34 4.29 -14.95
CA ASN A 17 -3.75 4.53 -14.63
C ASN A 17 -3.96 4.33 -13.12
N PRO A 18 -3.35 5.17 -12.27
CA PRO A 18 -3.04 4.84 -10.88
C PRO A 18 -4.27 4.71 -10.01
N GLY A 19 -4.23 3.80 -9.04
CA GLY A 19 -5.00 3.92 -7.81
C GLY A 19 -4.12 4.39 -6.66
N TYR A 20 -4.69 4.62 -5.49
CA TYR A 20 -3.92 5.00 -4.31
C TYR A 20 -4.33 4.07 -3.17
N PHE A 21 -3.53 3.03 -2.96
CA PHE A 21 -3.89 1.97 -2.05
C PHE A 21 -2.93 1.86 -0.86
N THR A 22 -3.47 1.46 0.28
CA THR A 22 -2.74 1.01 1.46
C THR A 22 -3.05 -0.44 1.74
N TYR A 23 -2.08 -1.21 2.25
CA TYR A 23 -2.37 -2.56 2.72
C TYR A 23 -3.23 -2.53 4.00
N ASP A 24 -4.29 -3.31 4.01
CA ASP A 24 -5.36 -3.36 5.02
C ASP A 24 -4.87 -4.00 6.34
N GLY A 25 -4.09 -3.25 7.11
CA GLY A 25 -3.45 -3.67 8.34
C GLY A 25 -4.40 -3.68 9.55
N ASP A 26 -5.53 -2.98 9.47
CA ASP A 26 -6.61 -3.03 10.46
C ASP A 26 -7.77 -3.96 10.08
N GLN A 27 -7.76 -4.51 8.86
CA GLN A 27 -8.74 -5.45 8.32
C GLN A 27 -10.15 -4.86 8.26
N SER A 28 -10.25 -3.54 8.06
CA SER A 28 -11.52 -2.82 7.90
C SER A 28 -12.05 -2.82 6.46
N GLY A 29 -11.19 -3.17 5.50
CA GLY A 29 -11.53 -3.31 4.09
C GLY A 29 -12.26 -4.62 3.76
N ALA A 30 -12.11 -5.08 2.52
CA ALA A 30 -12.73 -6.32 2.07
C ALA A 30 -12.03 -7.54 2.71
N ALA A 31 -12.78 -8.36 3.43
CA ALA A 31 -12.21 -9.53 4.10
C ALA A 31 -11.54 -10.51 3.12
N ASN A 32 -10.34 -10.98 3.46
CA ASN A 32 -9.69 -12.11 2.81
C ASN A 32 -9.65 -13.32 3.76
N PRO A 33 -10.41 -14.40 3.51
CA PRO A 33 -10.42 -15.59 4.37
C PRO A 33 -9.05 -16.26 4.58
N GLN A 34 -8.06 -15.98 3.72
CA GLN A 34 -6.71 -16.53 3.85
C GLN A 34 -5.88 -15.84 4.94
N VAL A 35 -6.25 -14.62 5.33
CA VAL A 35 -5.60 -13.80 6.35
C VAL A 35 -6.67 -13.34 7.34
N PRO A 36 -6.98 -14.14 8.38
CA PRO A 36 -7.93 -13.73 9.41
C PRO A 36 -7.36 -12.55 10.21
N ALA A 37 -8.21 -11.66 10.72
CA ALA A 37 -7.76 -10.46 11.45
C ALA A 37 -6.81 -10.76 12.61
N ALA A 38 -7.00 -11.88 13.32
CA ALA A 38 -6.12 -12.32 14.40
C ALA A 38 -4.69 -12.71 13.95
N ALA A 39 -4.48 -12.95 12.65
CA ALA A 39 -3.16 -13.23 12.08
C ALA A 39 -2.40 -11.96 11.68
N VAL A 40 -3.03 -10.79 11.71
CA VAL A 40 -2.38 -9.52 11.38
C VAL A 40 -1.68 -8.97 12.62
N PRO A 41 -0.35 -8.78 12.62
CA PRO A 41 0.37 -8.35 13.80
C PRO A 41 -0.02 -6.96 14.25
N ALA A 42 -0.06 -6.76 15.57
CA ALA A 42 -0.27 -5.46 16.17
C ALA A 42 0.75 -4.45 15.62
N GLY A 43 0.29 -3.22 15.34
CA GLY A 43 1.10 -2.19 14.69
C GLY A 43 0.86 -2.07 13.19
N SER A 44 0.42 -3.12 12.49
CA SER A 44 0.11 -3.06 11.05
C SER A 44 -0.97 -2.01 10.73
N ALA A 45 -2.03 -1.96 11.53
CA ALA A 45 -3.05 -0.91 11.51
C ALA A 45 -2.48 0.51 11.73
N GLY A 46 -1.41 0.65 12.51
CA GLY A 46 -0.73 1.92 12.73
C GLY A 46 0.03 2.39 11.49
N ILE A 47 0.70 1.45 10.81
CA ILE A 47 1.45 1.72 9.57
C ILE A 47 0.49 2.14 8.47
N GLU A 48 -0.61 1.40 8.29
CA GLU A 48 -1.70 1.76 7.38
C GLU A 48 -2.22 3.17 7.64
N ARG A 49 -2.61 3.49 8.89
CA ARG A 49 -3.09 4.84 9.24
C ARG A 49 -2.08 5.94 8.93
N THR A 50 -0.80 5.67 9.11
CA THR A 50 0.27 6.63 8.81
C THR A 50 0.33 6.94 7.32
N LEU A 51 0.26 5.91 6.48
CA LEU A 51 0.29 6.03 5.02
C LEU A 51 -1.01 6.63 4.47
N ALA A 52 -2.16 6.13 4.90
CA ALA A 52 -3.47 6.63 4.52
C ALA A 52 -3.65 8.10 4.96
N GLY A 53 -3.15 8.45 6.14
CA GLY A 53 -3.12 9.83 6.62
C GLY A 53 -2.30 10.74 5.70
N TYR A 54 -1.11 10.29 5.27
CA TYR A 54 -0.29 11.04 4.33
C TYR A 54 -0.98 11.22 2.98
N LEU A 55 -1.55 10.16 2.41
CA LEU A 55 -2.24 10.21 1.12
C LEU A 55 -3.42 11.21 1.14
N ASN A 56 -4.21 11.21 2.23
CA ASN A 56 -5.27 12.21 2.42
C ASN A 56 -4.72 13.65 2.49
N LEU A 57 -3.60 13.86 3.19
CA LEU A 57 -2.93 15.18 3.24
C LEU A 57 -2.39 15.60 1.87
N ALA A 58 -1.97 14.65 1.04
CA ALA A 58 -1.54 14.86 -0.34
C ALA A 58 -2.71 15.05 -1.31
N GLY A 59 -3.97 15.05 -0.83
CA GLY A 59 -5.16 15.34 -1.62
C GLY A 59 -5.75 14.13 -2.36
N VAL A 60 -5.27 12.91 -2.12
CA VAL A 60 -5.83 11.69 -2.70
C VAL A 60 -6.46 10.82 -1.63
N ARG A 61 -7.66 10.31 -1.91
CA ARG A 61 -8.36 9.42 -0.98
C ARG A 61 -7.80 7.99 -1.10
N PRO A 62 -7.18 7.42 -0.06
CA PRO A 62 -6.71 6.04 -0.10
C PRO A 62 -7.86 5.05 -0.10
N ALA A 63 -7.59 3.83 -0.58
CA ALA A 63 -8.46 2.67 -0.42
C ALA A 63 -7.64 1.44 -0.03
N ASP A 64 -8.28 0.47 0.62
CA ASP A 64 -7.54 -0.64 1.21
C ASP A 64 -7.37 -1.78 0.21
N VAL A 65 -6.20 -2.40 0.24
CA VAL A 65 -5.92 -3.67 -0.44
C VAL A 65 -5.88 -4.76 0.61
N PRO A 66 -6.77 -5.77 0.51
CA PRO A 66 -6.77 -6.89 1.44
C PRO A 66 -5.41 -7.59 1.45
N LEU A 67 -4.92 -7.90 2.65
CA LEU A 67 -3.73 -8.73 2.82
C LEU A 67 -3.95 -10.13 2.26
N GLY A 68 -2.89 -10.72 1.70
CA GLY A 68 -2.87 -12.07 1.18
C GLY A 68 -1.71 -12.90 1.72
N ARG A 69 -1.56 -14.10 1.15
CA ARG A 69 -0.43 -15.01 1.42
C ARG A 69 0.66 -14.95 0.35
N SER A 70 0.62 -13.91 -0.47
CA SER A 70 1.51 -13.67 -1.60
C SER A 70 1.97 -12.21 -1.57
N GLY A 71 3.13 -11.93 -2.15
CA GLY A 71 3.79 -10.63 -2.06
C GLY A 71 4.95 -10.68 -1.05
N ASP A 72 5.82 -9.68 -1.10
CA ASP A 72 7.07 -9.70 -0.34
C ASP A 72 6.83 -9.51 1.17
N TYR A 73 5.68 -8.95 1.57
CA TYR A 73 5.25 -8.89 2.98
C TYR A 73 4.80 -10.24 3.56
N ALA A 74 4.45 -11.24 2.73
CA ALA A 74 3.80 -12.45 3.23
C ALA A 74 4.68 -13.27 4.21
N PRO A 75 6.00 -13.44 4.00
CA PRO A 75 6.87 -14.10 4.97
C PRO A 75 7.00 -13.32 6.28
N PHE A 76 7.01 -11.98 6.24
CA PHE A 76 7.07 -11.12 7.43
C PHE A 76 5.77 -11.22 8.24
N LEU A 77 4.63 -11.17 7.55
CA LEU A 77 3.32 -11.42 8.13
C LEU A 77 3.27 -12.78 8.83
N ALA A 78 3.74 -13.84 8.16
CA ALA A 78 3.79 -15.20 8.74
C ALA A 78 4.75 -15.32 9.93
N ALA A 79 5.80 -14.49 9.99
CA ALA A 79 6.74 -14.42 11.10
C ALA A 79 6.24 -13.54 12.26
N GLY A 80 5.06 -12.93 12.15
CA GLY A 80 4.51 -12.02 13.17
C GLY A 80 5.12 -10.62 13.16
N VAL A 81 5.87 -10.26 12.11
CA VAL A 81 6.42 -8.91 11.94
C VAL A 81 5.31 -7.99 11.45
N PRO A 82 5.06 -6.84 12.10
CA PRO A 82 4.09 -5.86 11.63
C PRO A 82 4.40 -5.38 10.22
N ILE A 83 3.37 -5.33 9.39
CA ILE A 83 3.51 -5.01 7.97
C ILE A 83 2.64 -3.81 7.59
N GLY A 84 3.00 -3.16 6.49
CA GLY A 84 2.17 -2.20 5.81
C GLY A 84 2.81 -1.83 4.49
N GLY A 85 2.22 -0.87 3.78
CA GLY A 85 2.74 -0.50 2.45
C GLY A 85 1.72 0.21 1.61
N VAL A 86 2.18 0.63 0.44
CA VAL A 86 1.41 1.40 -0.52
C VAL A 86 1.63 0.88 -1.93
N THR A 87 0.61 1.00 -2.77
CA THR A 87 0.72 0.64 -4.19
C THR A 87 -0.21 1.50 -5.04
N THR A 88 0.18 1.71 -6.29
CA THR A 88 -0.70 2.25 -7.35
C THR A 88 -1.40 1.17 -8.15
N ALA A 89 -1.21 -0.10 -7.76
CA ALA A 89 -1.76 -1.34 -8.31
C ALA A 89 -1.29 -1.71 -9.72
N ALA A 90 -1.59 -2.95 -10.12
CA ALA A 90 -0.98 -3.64 -11.25
C ALA A 90 -1.96 -3.91 -12.42
N SER A 91 -2.06 -5.18 -12.81
CA SER A 91 -3.00 -5.71 -13.79
C SER A 91 -4.48 -5.63 -13.41
N GLY A 92 -4.81 -5.31 -12.15
CA GLY A 92 -6.18 -5.14 -11.69
C GLY A 92 -6.91 -4.06 -12.50
N ARG A 93 -8.20 -4.25 -12.78
CA ARG A 93 -8.98 -3.26 -13.54
C ARG A 93 -9.55 -2.19 -12.63
N LYS A 94 -9.30 -0.92 -12.98
CA LYS A 94 -9.89 0.23 -12.31
C LYS A 94 -11.40 0.21 -12.49
N THR A 95 -12.15 0.28 -11.40
CA THR A 95 -13.63 0.34 -11.43
C THR A 95 -14.13 1.75 -11.75
N ASP A 96 -15.42 1.88 -12.08
CA ASP A 96 -16.04 3.20 -12.29
C ASP A 96 -15.97 4.09 -11.03
N VAL A 97 -16.10 3.48 -9.84
CA VAL A 97 -16.00 4.21 -8.56
C VAL A 97 -14.57 4.72 -8.36
N GLN A 98 -13.57 3.87 -8.63
CA GLN A 98 -12.16 4.26 -8.53
C GLN A 98 -11.79 5.33 -9.56
N ALA A 99 -12.31 5.25 -10.79
CA ALA A 99 -12.10 6.30 -11.79
C ALA A 99 -12.76 7.63 -11.41
N ARG A 100 -13.90 7.63 -10.70
CA ARG A 100 -14.48 8.86 -10.14
C ARG A 100 -13.64 9.43 -9.00
N LEU A 101 -13.00 8.58 -8.20
CA LEU A 101 -12.15 8.99 -7.07
C LEU A 101 -10.78 9.51 -7.51
N TRP A 102 -10.16 8.87 -8.49
CA TRP A 102 -8.75 9.08 -8.85
C TRP A 102 -8.52 9.52 -10.29
N GLY A 103 -9.58 9.65 -11.09
CA GLY A 103 -9.47 9.85 -12.53
C GLY A 103 -8.97 8.60 -13.27
N GLY A 104 -8.48 8.82 -14.49
CA GLY A 104 -8.02 7.76 -15.37
C GLY A 104 -9.17 7.02 -16.07
N GLN A 105 -8.91 5.79 -16.52
CA GLN A 105 -9.82 5.04 -17.37
C GLN A 105 -10.43 3.86 -16.62
N ALA A 106 -11.73 3.91 -16.39
CA ALA A 106 -12.49 2.78 -15.86
C ALA A 106 -12.47 1.60 -16.83
N GLY A 107 -12.52 0.38 -16.28
CA GLY A 107 -12.43 -0.86 -17.03
C GLY A 107 -11.03 -1.17 -17.58
N ARG A 108 -10.06 -0.26 -17.50
CA ARG A 108 -8.66 -0.52 -17.90
C ARG A 108 -7.81 -0.95 -16.69
N PRO A 109 -6.72 -1.73 -16.91
CA PRO A 109 -5.76 -2.03 -15.87
C PRO A 109 -5.20 -0.77 -15.21
N PHE A 110 -4.73 -0.86 -13.96
CA PHE A 110 -3.96 0.23 -13.32
C PHE A 110 -2.61 0.42 -14.01
N ASP A 111 -1.95 -0.68 -14.37
CA ASP A 111 -0.80 -0.72 -15.27
C ASP A 111 -1.09 -1.65 -16.47
N PRO A 112 -1.37 -1.11 -17.66
CA PRO A 112 -1.58 -1.89 -18.87
C PRO A 112 -0.34 -2.65 -19.37
N ASN A 113 0.85 -2.27 -18.92
CA ASN A 113 2.12 -2.85 -19.36
C ASN A 113 2.76 -3.76 -18.29
N TYR A 114 2.10 -3.99 -17.16
CA TYR A 114 2.61 -4.84 -16.07
C TYR A 114 3.16 -6.18 -16.57
N ARG A 115 4.42 -6.47 -16.23
CA ARG A 115 5.15 -7.69 -16.66
C ARG A 115 5.21 -7.88 -18.18
N THR A 116 5.27 -6.79 -18.93
CA THR A 116 5.53 -6.82 -20.37
C THR A 116 6.86 -6.11 -20.68
N PRO A 117 7.43 -6.28 -21.88
CA PRO A 117 8.64 -5.54 -22.28
C PRO A 117 8.48 -4.01 -22.30
N ARG A 118 7.24 -3.49 -22.20
CA ARG A 118 6.94 -2.05 -22.12
C ARG A 118 6.89 -1.54 -20.68
N ASP A 119 7.10 -2.40 -19.69
CA ASP A 119 7.28 -2.01 -18.30
C ASP A 119 8.71 -1.46 -18.12
N ASP A 120 8.91 -0.25 -18.62
CA ASP A 120 10.18 0.47 -18.61
C ASP A 120 10.03 1.87 -17.99
N VAL A 121 11.12 2.65 -17.97
CA VAL A 121 11.15 3.99 -17.36
C VAL A 121 10.18 5.00 -18.01
N THR A 122 9.62 4.70 -19.18
CA THR A 122 8.60 5.51 -19.85
C THR A 122 7.18 5.12 -19.43
N ASN A 123 6.98 3.96 -18.80
CA ASN A 123 5.71 3.48 -18.25
C ASN A 123 5.49 3.92 -16.79
N VAL A 124 5.82 5.18 -16.47
CA VAL A 124 5.70 5.72 -15.12
C VAL A 124 4.83 6.97 -15.13
N ASP A 125 3.72 6.94 -14.39
CA ASP A 125 2.98 8.14 -14.02
C ASP A 125 3.78 8.92 -12.97
N ARG A 126 4.35 10.05 -13.39
CA ARG A 126 5.19 10.88 -12.53
C ARG A 126 4.38 11.61 -11.46
N ASP A 127 3.11 11.89 -11.71
CA ASP A 127 2.26 12.58 -10.74
C ASP A 127 1.87 11.60 -9.61
N ALA A 128 1.52 10.36 -9.96
CA ALA A 128 1.29 9.29 -8.99
C ALA A 128 2.54 9.02 -8.15
N LEU A 129 3.71 8.91 -8.79
CA LEU A 129 4.97 8.71 -8.11
C LEU A 129 5.33 9.88 -7.18
N ALA A 130 5.05 11.12 -7.60
CA ALA A 130 5.27 12.32 -6.79
C ALA A 130 4.36 12.40 -5.57
N ILE A 131 3.24 11.67 -5.54
CA ILE A 131 2.35 11.55 -4.37
C ILE A 131 2.80 10.40 -3.47
N VAL A 132 3.00 9.21 -4.04
CA VAL A 132 3.24 7.97 -3.29
C VAL A 132 4.67 7.86 -2.79
N GLY A 133 5.66 8.33 -3.57
CA GLY A 133 7.07 8.33 -3.16
C GLY A 133 7.30 9.08 -1.84
N PRO A 134 6.81 10.32 -1.69
CA PRO A 134 6.87 11.04 -0.42
C PRO A 134 6.09 10.38 0.72
N ALA A 135 5.01 9.64 0.44
CA ALA A 135 4.29 8.88 1.47
C ALA A 135 5.18 7.80 2.11
N VAL A 136 5.97 7.09 1.29
CA VAL A 136 6.96 6.12 1.75
C VAL A 136 8.02 6.81 2.60
N ALA A 137 8.58 7.92 2.12
CA ALA A 137 9.58 8.69 2.88
C ALA A 137 9.03 9.20 4.22
N PHE A 138 7.77 9.63 4.24
CA PHE A 138 7.09 10.07 5.46
C PHE A 138 6.93 8.93 6.48
N ALA A 139 6.52 7.74 6.05
CA ALA A 139 6.41 6.58 6.93
C ALA A 139 7.79 6.19 7.49
N VAL A 140 8.80 6.06 6.63
CA VAL A 140 10.18 5.74 7.04
C VAL A 140 10.70 6.77 8.04
N GLY A 141 10.58 8.06 7.74
CA GLY A 141 11.03 9.14 8.63
C GLY A 141 10.23 9.25 9.94
N THR A 142 8.98 8.79 9.95
CA THR A 142 8.17 8.72 11.17
C THR A 142 8.66 7.59 12.07
N TYR A 143 8.76 6.37 11.53
CA TYR A 143 9.13 5.19 12.31
C TYR A 143 10.61 5.13 12.67
N ALA A 144 11.50 5.75 11.88
CA ALA A 144 12.90 5.91 12.24
C ALA A 144 13.11 6.84 13.47
N ARG A 145 12.16 7.73 13.76
CA ARG A 145 12.21 8.60 14.96
C ARG A 145 11.65 7.91 16.19
N SER A 146 10.57 7.14 16.02
CA SER A 146 9.90 6.44 17.11
C SER A 146 8.99 5.35 16.55
N THR A 147 9.05 4.17 17.14
CA THR A 147 8.07 3.09 16.94
C THR A 147 6.99 3.09 18.00
N ASP A 148 7.01 4.01 18.97
CA ASP A 148 5.96 4.13 19.99
C ASP A 148 4.79 5.03 19.57
N GLY A 149 3.74 5.05 20.37
CA GLY A 149 2.61 5.99 20.27
C GLY A 149 1.37 5.42 19.60
N ARG A 150 0.46 6.30 19.15
CA ARG A 150 -0.87 5.90 18.64
C ARG A 150 -0.81 5.05 17.35
N ASN A 151 0.24 5.22 16.56
CA ASN A 151 0.54 4.41 15.38
C ASN A 151 1.75 3.51 15.61
N GLY A 152 2.08 3.24 16.87
CA GLY A 152 3.26 2.48 17.24
C GLY A 152 3.23 1.03 16.79
N VAL A 153 4.41 0.43 16.79
CA VAL A 153 4.68 -0.93 16.38
C VAL A 153 5.46 -1.61 17.53
N PRO A 154 4.89 -2.68 18.12
CA PRO A 154 5.39 -3.30 19.35
C PRO A 154 6.64 -4.17 19.16
#